data_AF-A0A3B0ZV17-F1
#
_entry.id   AF-A0A3B0ZV17-F1
#
_cell.length_a   1.000
_cell.length_b   1.000
_cell.length_c   1.000
_cell.angle_alpha   90.00
_cell.angle_beta   90.00
_cell.angle_gamma   90.00
#
_symmetry.space_group_name_H-M   'P 1'
#
loop_
_entity.id
_entity.type
_entity.pdbx_description
1 polymer ?
#
loop_
_entity_poly.entity_id
_entity_poly.type
_entity_poly.pdbx_seq_one_letter_code
_entity_poly.pdbx_strand_id
1 'polypeptide(L)' 'MESRLTDLEIRYAHQEATLEAVNETLLLQQRSIEALRAELERIKQQMRGLNSGEMASAAEETPPPHY' A
#
# COMPACT_ATOMS: atom_id res chain seq x y z
N MET A 1 33.15 -35.74 -15.89
CA MET A 1 32.86 -34.92 -14.69
C MET A 1 32.61 -33.47 -15.07
N GLU A 2 33.38 -32.88 -15.99
CA GLU A 2 33.22 -31.49 -16.46
C GLU A 2 31.81 -31.14 -16.95
N SER A 3 31.16 -31.99 -17.76
CA SER A 3 29.80 -31.72 -18.24
C SER A 3 28.76 -31.49 -17.12
N ARG A 4 28.86 -32.23 -16.01
CA ARG A 4 27.94 -32.05 -14.87
C ARG A 4 28.21 -30.74 -14.12
N LEU A 5 29.46 -30.28 -14.11
CA LEU A 5 29.82 -28.99 -13.53
C LEU A 5 29.28 -27.85 -14.40
N THR A 6 29.46 -27.93 -15.71
CA THR A 6 28.91 -26.95 -16.67
C THR A 6 27.39 -26.86 -16.59
N ASP A 7 26.69 -28.00 -16.49
CA ASP A 7 25.23 -28.02 -16.33
C ASP A 7 24.79 -27.32 -15.02
N LEU A 8 25.56 -27.51 -13.94
CA LEU A 8 25.30 -26.84 -12.66
C LEU A 8 25.53 -25.33 -12.75
N GLU A 9 26.60 -24.89 -13.41
CA GLU A 9 26.91 -23.48 -13.61
C GLU A 9 25.83 -22.77 -14.43
N ILE A 10 25.36 -23.39 -15.52
CA ILE A 10 24.25 -22.88 -16.32
C ILE A 10 22.99 -22.75 -15.46
N ARG A 11 22.62 -23.81 -14.73
CA ARG A 11 21.46 -23.78 -13.83
C ARG A 11 21.60 -22.76 -12.71
N TYR A 12 22.81 -22.53 -12.22
CA TYR A 12 23.08 -21.54 -11.18
C TYR A 12 22.87 -20.13 -11.74
N ALA A 13 23.44 -19.81 -12.90
CA ALA A 13 23.25 -18.51 -13.56
C ALA A 13 21.76 -18.22 -13.85
N HIS A 14 20.99 -19.22 -14.29
CA HIS A 14 19.54 -19.06 -14.46
C HIS A 14 18.80 -18.79 -13.15
N GLN A 15 19.20 -19.44 -12.06
CA GLN A 15 18.59 -19.22 -10.75
C GLN A 15 18.93 -17.83 -10.21
N GLU A 16 20.16 -17.35 -10.40
CA GLU A 16 20.58 -16.00 -10.02
C GLU A 16 19.76 -14.93 -10.74
N ALA A 17 19.63 -15.05 -12.07
CA ALA A 17 18.77 -14.16 -12.86
C ALA A 17 17.30 -14.21 -12.43
N THR A 18 16.80 -15.39 -12.07
CA THR A 18 15.41 -15.55 -11.57
C THR A 18 15.24 -14.86 -10.22
N LEU A 19 16.20 -15.00 -9.31
CA LEU A 19 16.17 -14.35 -8.00
C LEU A 19 16.18 -12.83 -8.13
N GLU A 20 16.99 -12.29 -9.03
CA GLU A 20 17.04 -10.85 -9.30
C GLU A 20 15.70 -10.32 -9.82
N ALA A 21 15.11 -11.00 -10.80
CA ALA A 21 13.80 -10.64 -11.35
C ALA A 21 12.67 -10.69 -10.30
N VAL A 22 12.68 -11.71 -9.44
CA VAL A 22 11.72 -11.83 -8.33
C VAL A 22 11.91 -10.70 -7.33
N ASN A 23 13.15 -10.37 -6.97
CA ASN A 23 13.46 -9.29 -6.04
C ASN A 23 13.00 -7.92 -6.58
N GLU A 24 13.25 -7.64 -7.87
CA GLU A 24 12.77 -6.41 -8.51
C GLU A 24 11.24 -6.32 -8.48
N THR A 25 10.55 -7.41 -8.84
CA THR A 25 9.09 -7.48 -8.80
C THR A 25 8.54 -7.27 -7.39
N LEU A 26 9.17 -7.89 -6.38
CA LEU A 26 8.78 -7.75 -4.98
C LEU A 26 8.92 -6.29 -4.50
N LEU A 27 10.01 -5.62 -4.88
CA LEU A 27 10.23 -4.21 -4.54
C LEU A 27 9.16 -3.30 -5.17
N LEU A 28 8.81 -3.53 -6.44
CA LEU A 28 7.75 -2.78 -7.11
C LEU A 28 6.38 -3.01 -6.45
N GLN A 29 6.08 -4.24 -6.06
CA GLN A 29 4.85 -4.55 -5.33
C GLN A 29 4.81 -3.89 -3.96
N GLN A 30 5.91 -3.90 -3.21
CA GLN A 30 6.00 -3.26 -1.90
C GLN A 30 5.73 -1.74 -2.00
N ARG A 31 6.32 -1.07 -2.98
CA ARG A 31 6.05 0.36 -3.25
C ARG A 31 4.58 0.63 -3.57
N SER A 32 3.95 -0.24 -4.36
CA SER A 32 2.53 -0.13 -4.70
C SER A 32 1.64 -0.29 -3.46
N ILE A 33 1.96 -1.25 -2.59
CA ILE A 33 1.24 -1.49 -1.34
C ILE A 33 1.38 -0.27 -0.39
N GLU A 34 2.58 0.32 -0.29
CA GLU A 34 2.81 1.51 0.53
C GLU A 34 1.99 2.70 0.03
N ALA A 35 1.94 2.92 -1.29
CA ALA A 35 1.12 3.97 -1.89
C ALA A 35 -0.38 3.77 -1.58
N LEU A 36 -0.89 2.55 -1.76
CA LEU A 36 -2.29 2.21 -1.45
C LEU A 36 -2.61 2.38 0.03
N ARG A 37 -1.70 1.98 0.94
CA ARG A 37 -1.86 2.19 2.38
C ARG A 37 -1.94 3.67 2.72
N ALA A 38 -1.08 4.50 2.14
CA ALA A 38 -1.11 5.94 2.35
C ALA A 38 -2.43 6.58 1.87
N GLU A 39 -2.95 6.13 0.73
CA GLU A 39 -4.24 6.59 0.21
C GLU A 39 -5.41 6.18 1.11
N LEU A 40 -5.42 4.93 1.59
CA LEU A 40 -6.42 4.45 2.55
C LEU A 40 -6.41 5.26 3.84
N GLU A 41 -5.25 5.63 4.37
CA GLU A 41 -5.17 6.49 5.56
C GLU A 41 -5.72 7.90 5.31
N ARG A 42 -5.50 8.47 4.12
CA ARG A 42 -6.10 9.76 3.75
C ARG A 42 -7.62 9.66 3.70
N ILE A 43 -8.18 8.61 3.09
CA ILE A 43 -9.62 8.38 3.04
C ILE A 43 -10.20 8.23 4.45
N LYS A 44 -9.55 7.45 5.33
CA LYS A 44 -9.97 7.32 6.73
C LYS A 44 -10.00 8.65 7.46
N GLN A 45 -9.01 9.52 7.24
CA GLN A 45 -8.96 10.85 7.84
C GLN A 45 -10.09 11.75 7.32
N GLN A 46 -10.37 11.72 6.02
CA GLN A 46 -11.50 12.46 5.43
C GLN A 46 -12.84 12.00 6.01
N MET A 47 -13.08 10.70 6.13
CA MET A 47 -14.31 10.16 6.71
C MET A 47 -14.49 10.58 8.18
N ARG A 48 -13.42 10.62 8.98
CA ARG A 48 -13.47 11.14 10.36
C ARG A 48 -13.83 12.62 10.39
N GLY A 49 -13.24 13.42 9.49
CA GLY A 49 -13.53 14.85 9.38
C GLY A 49 -14.99 15.15 9.03
N LEU A 50 -15.59 14.36 8.13
CA LEU A 50 -17.00 14.48 7.77
C LEU A 50 -17.93 14.21 8.97
N ASN A 51 -17.69 13.11 9.70
CA ASN A 51 -18.50 12.76 10.88
C ASN A 51 -18.41 13.83 12.00
N SER A 52 -17.25 14.48 12.17
CA SER A 52 -17.11 15.58 13.14
C SER A 52 -17.84 16.86 12.72
N GLY A 53 -17.95 17.13 11.41
CA GLY A 53 -18.69 18.29 10.90
C GLY A 53 -20.21 18.17 11.10
N GLU A 54 -20.77 16.97 10.92
CA GLU A 54 -22.20 16.71 11.15
C GLU A 54 -22.58 16.82 12.64
N MET A 55 -21.73 16.37 13.56
CA MET A 55 -21.97 16.51 15.01
C MET A 55 -21.84 17.95 15.51
N ALA A 56 -20.92 18.76 14.95
CA ALA A 56 -20.81 20.18 15.30
C ALA A 56 -22.03 20.98 14.82
N SER A 57 -22.50 20.71 13.59
CA SER A 57 -23.69 21.37 13.03
C SER A 57 -24.97 21.07 13.82
N ALA A 58 -25.13 19.86 14.35
CA ALA A 58 -26.30 19.49 15.16
C ALA A 58 -26.28 20.12 16.57
N ALA A 59 -25.11 20.47 17.10
CA ALA A 59 -24.96 21.09 18.42
C ALA A 59 -25.14 22.63 18.41
N GLU A 60 -25.03 23.27 17.24
CA GLU A 60 -25.18 24.73 17.06
C GLU A 60 -26.61 25.17 16.69
N GLU A 61 -27.55 24.27 16.48
CA GLU A 61 -28.98 24.60 16.36
C GLU A 61 -29.57 24.95 17.73
N THR A 62 -29.24 26.14 18.24
CA THR A 62 -29.95 26.71 19.39
C THR A 62 -31.36 27.08 18.90
N PRO A 63 -32.44 26.60 19.54
CA PRO A 63 -33.81 26.84 19.06
C PRO A 63 -34.09 28.34 18.98
N PRO A 64 -34.78 28.83 17.93
CA PRO A 64 -35.02 30.25 17.73
C PRO A 64 -35.84 30.84 18.88
N PRO A 65 -35.53 32.07 19.34
CA PRO A 65 -36.30 32.73 20.39
C PRO A 65 -37.70 33.06 19.87
N HIS A 66 -38.72 32.44 20.45
CA HIS A 66 -40.10 32.79 20.20
C HIS A 66 -40.45 34.08 20.96
N TYR A 67 -40.69 35.18 20.23
CA TYR A 67 -41.24 36.44 20.70
C TYR A 67 -42.76 36.50 20.54
#